data_AF-A0A0K9H749-F1
#
_entry.id   AF-A0A0K9H749-F1
#
_cell.length_a   1.000
_cell.length_b   1.000
_cell.length_c   1.000
_cell.angle_alpha   90.00
_cell.angle_beta   90.00
_cell.angle_gamma   90.00
#
_symmetry.space_group_name_H-M   'P 1'
#
loop_
_entity.id
_entity.type
_entity.pdbx_description
1 polymer ?
#
loop_
_entity_poly.entity_id
_entity_poly.type
_entity_poly.pdbx_seq_one_letter_code
_entity_poly.pdbx_strand_id
1 'polypeptide(L)' 'MNEEKLYEIEIITERGRYGSEVHHSVLQLMLKADIVTVRGQSVRVAETEVTDEGITRFHGNLVDL' A
#
# COMPACT_ATOMS: atom_id res chain seq x y z
N MET A 1 7.18 21.12 -17.00
CA MET A 1 6.47 19.87 -16.67
C MET A 1 6.78 19.58 -15.21
N ASN A 2 5.76 19.52 -14.36
CA ASN A 2 5.93 19.05 -13.00
C ASN A 2 5.76 17.53 -13.09
N GLU A 3 6.85 16.77 -13.07
CA GLU A 3 6.77 15.31 -13.01
C GLU A 3 6.13 14.96 -11.65
N GLU A 4 4.90 14.46 -11.68
CA GLU A 4 4.23 14.07 -10.45
C GLU A 4 4.96 12.88 -9.84
N LYS A 5 5.51 13.08 -8.65
CA LYS A 5 6.26 12.04 -7.93
C LYS A 5 5.34 10.88 -7.58
N LEU A 6 5.64 9.71 -8.13
CA LEU A 6 5.02 8.43 -7.77
C LEU A 6 5.75 7.81 -6.58
N TYR A 7 5.01 7.07 -5.78
CA TYR A 7 5.48 6.35 -4.61
C TYR A 7 5.14 4.88 -4.76
N GLU A 8 6.12 4.02 -4.53
CA GLU A 8 5.93 2.59 -4.55
C GLU A 8 5.25 2.13 -3.25
N ILE A 9 4.24 1.29 -3.41
CA ILE A 9 3.47 0.71 -2.32
C ILE A 9 3.38 -0.79 -2.48
N GLU A 10 3.25 -1.51 -1.37
CA GLU A 10 2.97 -2.94 -1.36
C GLU A 10 1.96 -3.29 -0.28
N ILE A 11 1.12 -4.28 -0.53
CA ILE A 11 0.43 -5.02 0.52
C ILE A 11 1.17 -6.32 0.77
N ILE A 12 1.39 -6.65 2.05
CA ILE A 12 2.04 -7.87 2.49
C ILE A 12 0.98 -8.76 3.15
N THR A 13 0.86 -9.99 2.65
CA THR A 13 -0.14 -10.97 3.09
C THR A 13 0.50 -12.33 3.25
N GLU A 14 -0.22 -13.25 3.91
CA GLU A 14 0.18 -14.67 3.97
C GLU A 14 0.30 -15.33 2.59
N ARG A 15 -0.38 -14.82 1.56
CA ARG A 15 -0.37 -15.35 0.19
C ARG A 15 0.75 -14.76 -0.67
N GLY A 16 1.40 -13.70 -0.20
CA GLY A 16 2.47 -13.02 -0.92
C GLY A 16 2.36 -11.50 -0.86
N ARG A 17 3.08 -10.86 -1.79
CA ARG A 17 3.31 -9.43 -1.87
C ARG A 17 2.77 -8.87 -3.18
N TYR A 18 1.99 -7.79 -3.09
CA TYR A 18 1.36 -7.17 -4.25
C TYR A 18 1.66 -5.67 -4.27
N GLY A 19 2.36 -5.20 -5.29
CA GLY A 19 2.85 -3.83 -5.39
C GLY A 19 2.19 -2.97 -6.47
N SER A 20 2.22 -1.65 -6.30
CA SER A 20 1.80 -0.66 -7.30
C SER A 20 2.53 0.66 -7.06
N GLU A 21 2.38 1.60 -7.98
CA GLU A 21 2.79 2.99 -7.79
C GLU A 21 1.55 3.87 -7.62
N VAL A 22 1.63 4.85 -6.73
CA VAL A 22 0.55 5.81 -6.48
C VAL A 22 1.09 7.24 -6.31
N HIS A 23 0.25 8.23 -6.59
CA HIS A 23 0.58 9.62 -6.28
C HIS A 23 0.60 9.86 -4.77
N HIS A 24 1.34 10.87 -4.34
CA HIS A 24 1.45 11.25 -2.93
C HIS A 24 0.08 11.46 -2.24
N SER A 25 -0.88 12.08 -2.92
CA SER A 25 -2.22 12.32 -2.38
C SER A 25 -2.98 11.03 -2.08
N VAL A 26 -2.84 10.03 -2.96
CA VAL A 26 -3.43 8.70 -2.77
C VAL A 26 -2.73 7.98 -1.62
N LEU A 27 -1.39 8.02 -1.58
CA LEU A 27 -0.63 7.46 -0.46
C LEU A 27 -1.08 8.02 0.90
N GLN A 28 -1.26 9.34 1.00
CA GLN A 28 -1.75 9.98 2.23
C GLN A 28 -3.14 9.52 2.66
N LEU A 29 -4.01 9.14 1.71
CA LEU A 29 -5.31 8.53 2.02
C LEU A 29 -5.13 7.08 2.50
N MET A 30 -4.28 6.30 1.82
CA MET A 30 -4.01 4.90 2.16
C MET A 30 -3.41 4.75 3.56
N LEU A 31 -2.53 5.66 3.98
CA LEU A 31 -1.94 5.70 5.33
C LEU A 31 -2.97 5.86 6.47
N LYS A 32 -4.21 6.26 6.15
CA LYS A 32 -5.30 6.44 7.11
C LYS A 32 -6.42 5.40 6.95
N ALA A 33 -6.28 4.49 5.98
CA ALA A 33 -7.33 3.55 5.65
C ALA A 33 -7.25 2.30 6.53
N ASP A 34 -8.41 1.82 6.99
CA ASP A 34 -8.50 0.54 7.71
C ASP A 34 -8.31 -0.66 6.76
N ILE A 35 -8.68 -0.47 5.48
CA ILE A 35 -8.55 -1.48 4.43
C ILE A 35 -7.86 -0.85 3.22
N VAL A 36 -6.85 -1.55 2.72
CA VAL A 36 -6.10 -1.16 1.52
C VAL A 36 -6.23 -2.26 0.47
N THR A 37 -6.59 -1.88 -0.75
CA THR A 37 -6.69 -2.79 -1.90
C THR A 37 -5.62 -2.45 -2.93
N VAL A 38 -4.81 -3.44 -3.31
CA VAL A 38 -3.80 -3.33 -4.37
C VAL A 38 -3.94 -4.53 -5.30
N ARG A 39 -4.08 -4.26 -6.61
CA ARG A 39 -4.23 -5.27 -7.67
C ARG A 39 -5.29 -6.34 -7.37
N GLY A 40 -6.42 -5.92 -6.79
CA GLY A 40 -7.55 -6.80 -6.49
C GLY A 40 -7.37 -7.68 -5.24
N GLN A 41 -6.32 -7.46 -4.45
CA GLN A 41 -6.15 -8.07 -3.12
C GLN A 41 -6.35 -6.99 -2.06
N SER A 42 -7.13 -7.30 -1.02
CA SER A 42 -7.48 -6.36 0.04
C SER A 42 -6.95 -6.83 1.38
N VAL A 43 -6.34 -5.91 2.14
CA VAL A 43 -5.83 -6.18 3.49
C VAL A 43 -6.48 -5.25 4.49
N ARG A 44 -6.87 -5.78 5.65
CA ARG A 44 -7.14 -4.97 6.83
C ARG A 44 -5.79 -4.61 7.45
N VAL A 45 -5.42 -3.34 7.38
CA VAL A 45 -4.10 -2.85 7.78
C VAL A 45 -3.94 -3.00 9.28
N ALA A 46 -2.90 -3.71 9.69
CA ALA A 46 -2.47 -3.86 11.08
C ALA A 46 -1.23 -3.01 11.37
N GLU A 47 -0.32 -2.94 10.39
CA GLU A 47 0.94 -2.20 10.50
C GLU A 47 1.32 -1.58 9.15
N THR A 48 2.01 -0.45 9.19
CA THR A 48 2.60 0.18 8.02
C THR A 48 4.09 0.37 8.24
N GLU A 49 4.89 -0.01 7.25
CA GLU A 49 6.35 0.10 7.24
C GLU A 49 6.78 0.96 6.05
N VAL A 50 7.79 1.81 6.22
CA VAL A 50 8.49 2.45 5.09
C VAL A 50 9.90 1.88 5.07
N THR A 51 10.27 1.22 3.97
CA THR A 51 11.59 0.57 3.83
C THR A 51 12.69 1.61 3.59
N ASP A 52 13.95 1.17 3.72
CA ASP A 52 15.12 1.98 3.36
C ASP A 52 15.15 2.37 1.86
N GLU A 53 14.44 1.61 1.01
CA GLU A 53 14.25 1.89 -0.42
C GLU A 53 13.11 2.88 -0.69
N GLY A 54 12.39 3.31 0.35
CA GLY A 54 11.27 4.26 0.24
C GLY A 54 9.93 3.64 -0.14
N ILE A 55 9.81 2.31 -0.07
CA ILE A 55 8.57 1.56 -0.37
C ILE A 55 7.66 1.59 0.86
N THR A 56 6.39 1.97 0.70
CA THR A 56 5.41 1.88 1.80
C THR A 56 4.70 0.53 1.76
N ARG A 57 4.89 -0.28 2.80
CA ARG A 57 4.28 -1.60 2.95
C ARG A 57 3.14 -1.56 3.95
N PHE A 58 1.98 -2.06 3.55
CA PHE A 58 0.82 -2.28 4.40
C PHE A 58 0.74 -3.75 4.77
N HIS A 59 0.96 -4.06 6.04
CA HIS A 59 0.93 -5.41 6.59
C HIS A 59 -0.43 -5.66 7.23
N GLY A 60 -1.04 -6.81 6.95
CA GLY A 60 -2.36 -7.10 7.48
C GLY A 60 -2.94 -8.44 7.07
N ASN A 61 -4.17 -8.68 7.53
CA ASN A 61 -4.92 -9.88 7.19
C ASN A 61 -5.71 -9.66 5.90
N LEU A 62 -5.77 -10.68 5.05
CA LEU A 62 -6.62 -10.66 3.86
C LEU A 62 -8.09 -10.48 4.26
N VAL A 63 -8.81 -9.71 3.45
CA VAL A 63 -10.26 -9.51 3.58
C VAL A 63 -10.90 -9.74 2.22
N ASP A 64 -11.92 -10.61 2.18
CA ASP A 64 -12.81 -10.73 1.03
C ASP A 64 -13.89 -9.64 1.15
N LEU A 65 -14.00 -8.79 0.11
CA LEU A 65 -14.96 -7.68 0.01
C LEU A 65 -16.05 -7.99 -1.03
#